data_AF-A0A497NUW5-F1
#
_entry.id   AF-A0A497NUW5-F1
#
_cell.length_a   1.000
_cell.length_b   1.000
_cell.length_c   1.000
_cell.angle_alpha   90.00
_cell.angle_beta   90.00
_cell.angle_gamma   90.00
#
_symmetry.space_group_name_H-M   'P 1'
#
loop_
_entity.id
_entity.type
_entity.pdbx_description
1 polymer ?
#
loop_
_entity_poly.entity_id
_entity_poly.type
_entity_poly.pdbx_seq_one_letter_code
_entity_poly.pdbx_strand_id
1 'polypeptide(L)'
;MVKFIFVTGGVLSSVGKGIVTSSIGKMLQTRGFKVTVIKIDPYVNVDAGTMNPYIHGEVYVTDDGGETDLDLGWYERFLNLNLPKENNITTGQIYQAVIGKERKGDFLGRCVQIVPHVTDEIKHRIRLVAKRSDVDVVLTECGGTVGDIEGLPFLE
;
A
#
# COMPACT_ATOMS: atom_id res chain seq x y z
N MET A 1 12.33 -13.11 -11.58
CA MET A 1 10.86 -13.03 -11.30
C MET A 1 10.72 -12.51 -9.89
N VAL A 2 10.03 -11.38 -9.72
CA VAL A 2 9.83 -10.73 -8.41
C VAL A 2 8.99 -11.62 -7.50
N LYS A 3 9.36 -11.71 -6.22
CA LYS A 3 8.61 -12.41 -5.18
C LYS A 3 7.78 -11.42 -4.35
N PHE A 4 6.63 -11.87 -3.86
CA PHE A 4 5.74 -11.05 -3.05
C PHE A 4 5.58 -11.68 -1.67
N ILE A 5 5.74 -10.87 -0.63
CA ILE A 5 5.50 -11.25 0.77
C ILE A 5 4.39 -10.33 1.29
N PHE A 6 3.23 -10.90 1.61
CA PHE A 6 2.13 -10.16 2.20
C PHE A 6 2.17 -10.29 3.72
N VAL A 7 2.08 -9.15 4.41
CA VAL A 7 2.06 -9.07 5.88
C VAL A 7 0.69 -8.58 6.31
N THR A 8 -0.08 -9.47 6.95
CA THR A 8 -1.43 -9.19 7.45
C THR A 8 -1.46 -9.20 8.98
N GLY A 9 -2.37 -8.45 9.59
CA GLY A 9 -2.57 -8.46 11.05
C GLY A 9 -3.87 -9.12 11.46
N GLY A 10 -3.87 -9.86 12.56
CA GLY A 10 -5.07 -10.41 13.18
C GLY A 10 -5.26 -9.89 14.60
N VAL A 11 -6.47 -10.08 15.13
CA VAL A 11 -6.88 -9.79 16.52
C VAL A 11 -6.92 -8.30 16.91
N LEU A 12 -5.81 -7.58 16.79
CA LEU A 12 -5.70 -6.18 17.22
C LEU A 12 -4.82 -5.38 16.26
N SER A 13 -5.20 -4.14 15.98
CA SER A 13 -4.34 -3.14 15.36
C SER A 13 -3.24 -2.66 16.32
N SER A 14 -2.21 -2.00 15.78
CA SER A 14 -1.12 -1.38 16.56
C SER A 14 -0.17 -2.33 17.31
N VAL A 15 -0.14 -3.62 16.96
CA VAL A 15 0.78 -4.62 17.55
C VAL A 15 2.20 -4.53 16.96
N GLY A 16 2.40 -3.78 15.87
CA GLY A 16 3.71 -3.54 15.26
C GLY A 16 3.96 -4.22 13.91
N LYS A 17 2.92 -4.30 13.05
CA LYS A 17 3.05 -4.81 11.67
C LYS A 17 4.21 -4.13 10.92
N GLY A 18 4.28 -2.80 10.96
CA GLY A 18 5.34 -2.01 10.30
C GLY A 18 6.76 -2.38 10.73
N ILE A 19 6.97 -2.66 12.03
CA ILE A 19 8.27 -3.09 12.56
C ILE A 19 8.63 -4.48 12.04
N VAL A 20 7.67 -5.41 12.01
CA VAL A 20 7.87 -6.76 11.48
C VAL A 20 8.19 -6.70 9.98
N THR A 21 7.42 -5.94 9.20
CA THR A 21 7.64 -5.73 7.76
C THR A 21 9.04 -5.17 7.50
N SER A 22 9.43 -4.10 8.22
CA SER A 22 10.76 -3.50 8.14
C SER A 22 11.87 -4.49 8.50
N SER A 23 11.68 -5.28 9.55
CA SER A 23 12.68 -6.25 10.03
C SER A 23 12.89 -7.38 9.01
N ILE A 24 11.81 -7.90 8.41
CA ILE A 24 11.90 -8.88 7.33
C ILE A 24 12.64 -8.29 6.13
N GLY A 25 12.28 -7.08 5.71
CA GLY A 25 12.97 -6.38 4.63
C GLY A 25 14.47 -6.21 4.90
N LYS A 26 14.84 -5.84 6.13
CA LYS A 26 16.25 -5.67 6.51
C LYS A 26 17.01 -7.00 6.46
N MET A 27 16.41 -8.07 6.98
CA MET A 27 17.00 -9.41 6.93
C MET A 27 17.21 -9.93 5.49
N LEU A 28 16.36 -9.53 4.55
CA LEU A 28 16.52 -9.83 3.12
C LEU A 28 17.64 -9.00 2.50
N GLN A 29 17.70 -7.69 2.79
CA GLN A 29 18.80 -6.82 2.34
C GLN A 29 20.17 -7.32 2.83
N THR A 30 20.28 -7.73 4.09
CA THR A 30 21.53 -8.30 4.65
C THR A 30 21.95 -9.58 3.93
N ARG A 31 21.02 -10.30 3.29
CA ARG A 31 21.29 -11.48 2.47
C ARG A 31 21.53 -11.16 0.99
N GLY A 32 21.60 -9.88 0.63
CA GLY A 32 21.89 -9.42 -0.73
C GLY A 32 20.69 -9.30 -1.65
N PHE A 33 19.46 -9.43 -1.15
CA PHE A 33 18.25 -9.22 -1.95
C PHE A 33 17.89 -7.74 -2.04
N LYS A 34 17.51 -7.29 -3.23
CA LYS A 34 16.86 -5.98 -3.42
C LYS A 34 15.41 -6.09 -2.97
N VAL A 35 14.97 -5.17 -2.12
CA VAL A 35 13.59 -5.15 -1.58
C VAL A 35 12.93 -3.80 -1.80
N THR A 36 11.60 -3.80 -1.89
CA THR A 36 10.76 -2.60 -1.73
C THR A 36 9.57 -2.94 -0.83
N VAL A 37 8.93 -1.91 -0.28
CA VAL A 37 7.79 -2.07 0.64
C VAL A 37 6.60 -1.28 0.13
N ILE A 38 5.42 -1.89 0.13
CA ILE A 38 4.14 -1.24 -0.13
C ILE A 38 3.36 -1.23 1.18
N LYS A 39 2.82 -0.06 1.55
CA LYS A 39 1.80 0.08 2.57
C LYS A 39 0.43 0.16 1.92
N ILE A 40 -0.48 -0.69 2.35
CA ILE A 40 -1.89 -0.59 2.04
C ILE A 40 -2.62 -0.03 3.25
N ASP A 41 -3.32 1.08 3.06
CA ASP A 41 -4.14 1.73 4.06
C ASP A 41 -5.63 1.61 3.73
N PRO A 42 -6.43 0.97 4.59
CA PRO A 42 -7.83 0.74 4.29
C PRO A 42 -8.73 1.98 4.46
N TYR A 43 -8.19 3.11 4.94
CA TYR A 43 -8.94 4.35 5.06
C TYR A 43 -9.33 4.95 3.70
N VAL A 44 -10.42 5.71 3.70
CA VAL A 44 -11.04 6.26 2.47
C VAL A 44 -10.42 7.56 1.97
N ASN A 45 -9.56 8.22 2.76
CA ASN A 45 -8.79 9.38 2.31
C ASN A 45 -7.88 8.98 1.12
N VAL A 46 -7.75 9.87 0.15
CA VAL A 46 -6.89 9.66 -1.05
C VAL A 46 -5.40 9.75 -0.69
N ASP A 47 -5.09 10.56 0.31
CA ASP A 47 -3.76 10.81 0.85
C ASP A 47 -3.92 11.16 2.34
N ALA A 48 -2.79 11.26 3.04
CA ALA A 48 -2.78 11.61 4.46
C ALA A 48 -2.96 13.12 4.71
N GLY A 49 -2.86 13.98 3.68
CA GLY A 49 -2.81 15.43 3.81
C GLY A 49 -4.07 16.07 4.41
N THR A 50 -5.20 15.38 4.37
CA THR A 50 -6.48 15.85 4.94
C THR A 50 -6.71 15.40 6.39
N MET A 51 -5.87 14.52 6.93
CA MET A 51 -6.01 14.02 8.30
C MET A 51 -5.39 15.01 9.30
N ASN A 52 -5.99 15.12 10.50
CA ASN A 52 -5.41 15.93 11.57
C ASN A 52 -4.18 15.22 12.16
N PRO A 53 -2.96 15.80 12.05
CA PRO A 53 -1.75 15.12 12.44
C PRO A 53 -1.61 14.90 13.96
N TYR A 54 -2.31 15.70 14.77
CA TYR A 54 -2.32 15.50 16.22
C TYR A 54 -3.13 14.28 16.66
N ILE A 55 -4.01 13.76 15.79
CA ILE A 55 -4.87 12.61 16.08
C ILE A 55 -4.34 11.36 15.37
N HIS A 56 -3.93 11.49 14.11
CA HIS A 56 -3.61 10.36 13.24
C HIS A 56 -2.10 10.15 13.03
N GLY A 57 -1.26 11.03 13.56
CA GLY A 57 0.18 10.99 13.36
C GLY A 57 0.65 11.90 12.21
N GLU A 58 1.97 11.95 12.01
CA GLU A 58 2.55 12.81 10.97
C GLU A 58 2.16 12.37 9.56
N VAL A 59 2.16 13.33 8.64
CA VAL A 59 2.12 13.05 7.20
C VAL A 59 3.56 12.92 6.72
N TYR A 60 3.91 11.77 6.16
CA TYR A 60 5.24 11.56 5.59
C TYR A 60 5.28 12.00 4.13
N VAL A 61 6.25 12.83 3.77
CA VAL A 61 6.40 13.35 2.40
C VAL A 61 7.55 12.65 1.71
N THR A 62 7.26 11.94 0.61
CA THR A 62 8.27 11.25 -0.22
C THR A 62 9.03 12.24 -1.11
N ASP A 63 10.20 11.83 -1.61
CA ASP A 63 11.04 12.65 -2.52
C ASP A 63 10.30 13.12 -3.78
N ASP A 64 9.34 12.33 -4.27
CA ASP A 64 8.49 12.65 -5.43
C ASP A 64 7.21 13.45 -5.07
N GLY A 65 7.16 13.97 -3.84
CA GLY A 65 6.13 14.89 -3.34
C GLY A 65 4.81 14.22 -2.96
N GLY A 66 4.82 12.91 -2.63
CA GLY A 66 3.63 12.22 -2.15
C GLY A 66 3.39 12.46 -0.66
N GLU A 67 2.16 12.81 -0.30
CA GLU A 67 1.71 12.91 1.10
C GLU A 67 1.14 11.56 1.54
N THR A 68 1.88 10.85 2.39
CA THR A 68 1.64 9.43 2.71
C THR A 68 1.54 9.20 4.21
N ASP A 69 1.11 8.00 4.59
CA ASP A 69 1.10 7.55 5.98
C ASP A 69 2.52 7.53 6.59
N LEU A 70 2.61 7.78 7.90
CA LEU A 70 3.86 7.79 8.66
C LEU A 70 4.67 6.48 8.54
N ASP A 71 4.01 5.35 8.26
CA ASP A 71 4.64 4.04 8.08
C ASP A 71 5.69 4.04 6.96
N LEU A 72 5.52 4.85 5.91
CA LEU A 72 6.52 4.97 4.83
C LEU A 72 7.86 5.49 5.37
N GLY A 73 7.83 6.48 6.25
CA GLY A 73 9.04 6.99 6.89
C GLY A 73 9.76 5.94 7.73
N TRP A 74 9.01 5.03 8.38
CA TRP A 74 9.62 3.91 9.09
C TRP A 74 10.35 2.95 8.14
N TYR A 75 9.72 2.59 7.02
CA TYR A 75 10.36 1.70 6.04
C TYR A 75 11.61 2.33 5.43
N GLU A 76 11.56 3.61 5.03
CA GLU A 76 12.72 4.32 4.48
C GLU A 76 13.88 4.35 5.47
N ARG A 77 13.62 4.71 6.73
CA ARG A 77 14.64 4.76 7.79
C ARG A 77 15.25 3.39 8.07
N PHE A 78 14.45 2.33 8.14
CA PHE A 78 14.94 0.98 8.46
C PHE A 78 15.70 0.34 7.28
N LEU A 79 15.17 0.51 6.07
CA LEU A 79 15.68 -0.15 4.87
C LEU A 79 16.70 0.70 4.12
N ASN A 80 16.85 1.99 4.47
CA ASN A 80 17.72 2.93 3.77
C ASN A 80 17.40 2.95 2.26
N LEU A 81 16.13 3.22 1.95
CA LEU A 81 15.56 3.29 0.59
C LEU A 81 14.74 4.56 0.47
N ASN A 82 14.61 5.08 -0.76
CA ASN A 82 13.64 6.13 -1.07
C ASN A 82 12.44 5.46 -1.76
N LEU A 83 11.28 5.53 -1.12
CA LEU A 83 10.04 4.95 -1.58
C LEU A 83 9.23 6.03 -2.30
N PRO A 84 8.83 5.83 -3.57
CA PRO A 84 7.96 6.77 -4.26
C PRO A 84 6.54 6.71 -3.67
N LYS A 85 5.74 7.75 -3.93
CA LYS A 85 4.36 7.82 -3.43
C LYS A 85 3.46 6.63 -3.81
N GLU A 86 3.80 5.93 -4.89
CA GLU A 86 3.08 4.73 -5.36
C GLU A 86 3.20 3.54 -4.39
N ASN A 87 4.14 3.60 -3.46
CA ASN A 87 4.33 2.61 -2.40
C ASN A 87 3.31 2.78 -1.25
N ASN A 88 2.52 3.85 -1.25
CA ASN A 88 1.34 3.98 -0.40
C ASN A 88 0.07 3.82 -1.24
N ILE A 89 -0.75 2.83 -0.90
CA ILE A 89 -2.01 2.54 -1.58
C ILE A 89 -3.15 2.72 -0.59
N THR A 90 -4.13 3.56 -0.90
CA THR A 90 -5.30 3.78 -0.03
C THR A 90 -6.60 3.35 -0.72
N THR A 91 -7.63 3.03 0.07
CA THR A 91 -8.98 2.78 -0.45
C THR A 91 -9.46 3.98 -1.27
N GLY A 92 -9.21 5.21 -0.80
CA GLY A 92 -9.58 6.44 -1.50
C GLY A 92 -9.01 6.51 -2.91
N GLN A 93 -7.72 6.23 -3.08
CA GLN A 93 -7.06 6.26 -4.39
C GLN A 93 -7.64 5.22 -5.35
N ILE A 94 -7.92 4.02 -4.86
CA ILE A 94 -8.45 2.91 -5.67
C ILE A 94 -9.85 3.25 -6.16
N TYR A 95 -10.74 3.66 -5.25
CA TYR A 95 -12.11 4.00 -5.62
C TYR A 95 -12.16 5.23 -6.52
N GLN A 96 -11.34 6.25 -6.25
CA GLN A 96 -11.23 7.42 -7.14
C GLN A 96 -10.79 7.02 -8.55
N ALA A 97 -9.80 6.12 -8.68
CA ALA A 97 -9.32 5.65 -9.98
C ALA A 97 -10.38 4.82 -10.72
N VAL A 98 -11.05 3.88 -10.04
CA VAL A 98 -12.09 3.04 -10.63
C VAL A 98 -13.31 3.87 -11.05
N ILE A 99 -13.81 4.74 -10.18
CA ILE A 99 -14.94 5.63 -10.50
C ILE A 99 -14.55 6.59 -11.63
N GLY A 100 -13.32 7.10 -11.64
CA GLY A 100 -12.80 7.95 -12.71
C GLY A 100 -12.79 7.25 -14.08
N LYS A 101 -12.31 6.00 -14.14
CA LYS A 101 -12.35 5.15 -15.35
C LYS A 101 -13.77 4.89 -15.82
N GLU A 102 -14.67 4.64 -14.87
CA GLU A 102 -16.09 4.41 -15.14
C GLU A 102 -16.75 5.63 -15.77
N ARG A 103 -16.57 6.83 -15.20
CA ARG A 103 -17.12 8.08 -15.76
C ARG A 103 -16.55 8.45 -17.12
N LYS A 104 -15.34 7.98 -17.46
CA LYS A 104 -14.73 8.15 -18.80
C LYS A 104 -15.26 7.15 -19.84
N GLY A 105 -15.99 6.13 -19.42
CA GLY A 105 -16.51 5.08 -20.29
C GLY A 105 -15.57 3.90 -20.51
N ASP A 106 -14.47 3.79 -19.75
CA ASP A 106 -13.44 2.75 -19.94
C ASP A 106 -13.97 1.32 -19.74
N PHE A 107 -15.07 1.17 -18.99
CA PHE A 107 -15.73 -0.14 -18.77
C PHE A 107 -16.78 -0.50 -19.84
N LEU A 108 -16.93 0.31 -20.89
CA LEU A 108 -17.79 0.05 -22.05
C LEU A 108 -19.28 -0.15 -21.67
N GLY A 109 -19.77 0.66 -20.74
CA GLY A 109 -21.17 0.62 -20.27
C GLY A 109 -21.54 -0.58 -19.40
N ARG A 110 -20.57 -1.42 -19.02
CA ARG A 110 -20.79 -2.56 -18.11
C ARG A 110 -20.87 -2.12 -16.66
N CYS A 111 -21.56 -2.91 -15.84
CA CYS A 111 -21.65 -2.69 -14.40
C CYS A 111 -20.27 -2.84 -13.74
N VAL A 112 -19.88 -1.82 -12.97
CA VAL A 112 -18.65 -1.82 -12.18
C VAL A 112 -18.95 -2.39 -10.80
N GLN A 113 -18.08 -3.28 -10.34
CA GLN A 113 -18.23 -4.10 -9.13
C GLN A 113 -16.92 -4.15 -8.35
N ILE A 114 -16.98 -4.49 -7.06
CA ILE A 114 -15.78 -4.67 -6.22
C ILE A 114 -14.87 -5.75 -6.84
N VAL A 115 -15.41 -6.93 -7.11
CA VAL A 115 -14.74 -7.98 -7.88
C VAL A 115 -15.35 -7.98 -9.29
N PRO A 116 -14.54 -7.86 -10.37
CA PRO A 116 -13.08 -7.78 -10.35
C PRO A 116 -12.53 -6.34 -10.26
N HIS A 117 -13.30 -5.30 -10.55
CA HIS A 117 -12.75 -3.98 -10.91
C HIS A 117 -11.92 -3.29 -9.81
N VAL A 118 -12.35 -3.33 -8.56
CA VAL A 118 -11.59 -2.78 -7.41
C VAL A 118 -10.39 -3.66 -7.11
N THR A 119 -10.58 -4.98 -7.04
CA THR A 119 -9.47 -5.93 -6.81
C THR A 119 -8.42 -5.91 -7.93
N ASP A 120 -8.83 -5.66 -9.18
CA ASP A 120 -7.94 -5.53 -10.33
C ASP A 120 -7.11 -4.24 -10.26
N GLU A 121 -7.70 -3.14 -9.79
CA GLU A 121 -6.96 -1.89 -9.54
C GLU A 121 -5.94 -2.07 -8.41
N ILE A 122 -6.29 -2.78 -7.33
CA ILE A 122 -5.36 -3.15 -6.25
C ILE A 122 -4.20 -3.98 -6.81
N LYS A 123 -4.50 -5.08 -7.51
CA LYS A 123 -3.49 -5.94 -8.15
C LYS A 123 -2.65 -5.16 -9.15
N HIS A 124 -3.24 -4.22 -9.88
CA HIS A 124 -2.53 -3.37 -10.84
C HIS A 124 -1.48 -2.51 -10.14
N ARG A 125 -1.84 -1.82 -9.06
CA ARG A 125 -0.92 -0.97 -8.28
C ARG A 125 0.24 -1.76 -7.67
N ILE A 126 -0.05 -2.90 -7.04
CA ILE A 126 0.99 -3.78 -6.47
C ILE A 126 1.98 -4.24 -7.55
N ARG A 127 1.45 -4.66 -8.71
CA ARG A 127 2.29 -5.09 -9.84
C ARG A 127 3.05 -3.93 -10.50
N LEU A 128 2.50 -2.71 -10.45
CA LEU A 128 3.15 -1.52 -11.00
C LEU A 128 4.43 -1.18 -10.21
N VAL A 129 4.35 -1.17 -8.88
CA VAL A 129 5.52 -0.99 -8.01
C VAL A 129 6.57 -2.05 -8.30
N ALA A 130 6.17 -3.34 -8.33
CA ALA A 130 7.09 -4.44 -8.64
C ALA A 130 7.82 -4.27 -9.99
N LYS A 131 7.13 -3.74 -11.00
CA LYS A 131 7.71 -3.48 -12.34
C LYS A 131 8.66 -2.30 -12.35
N ARG A 132 8.41 -1.27 -11.54
CA ARG A 132 9.19 -0.02 -11.54
C ARG A 132 10.42 -0.07 -10.64
N SER A 133 10.38 -0.88 -9.58
CA SER A 133 11.44 -0.87 -8.55
C SER A 133 12.68 -1.73 -8.88
N ASP A 134 12.66 -2.59 -9.90
CA ASP A 134 13.76 -3.55 -10.20
C ASP A 134 14.27 -4.31 -8.95
N VAL A 135 13.34 -4.92 -8.21
CA VAL A 135 13.62 -5.62 -6.94
C VAL A 135 13.42 -7.12 -7.04
N ASP A 136 14.05 -7.86 -6.12
CA ASP A 136 13.85 -9.30 -5.97
C ASP A 136 12.57 -9.62 -5.18
N VAL A 137 12.26 -8.79 -4.18
CA VAL A 137 11.13 -9.00 -3.25
C VAL A 137 10.34 -7.71 -3.02
N VAL A 138 9.02 -7.80 -3.13
CA VAL A 138 8.07 -6.76 -2.70
C VAL A 138 7.41 -7.23 -1.42
N LEU A 139 7.60 -6.47 -0.34
CA LEU A 139 6.86 -6.64 0.90
C LEU A 139 5.61 -5.78 0.83
N THR A 140 4.44 -6.32 1.08
CA THR A 140 3.19 -5.58 1.09
C THR A 140 2.53 -5.73 2.44
N GLU A 141 2.54 -4.66 3.23
CA GLU A 141 1.80 -4.61 4.47
C GLU A 141 0.34 -4.24 4.20
N CYS A 142 -0.57 -5.13 4.59
CA CYS A 142 -2.00 -4.86 4.60
C CYS A 142 -2.38 -4.23 5.96
N GLY A 143 -2.76 -2.96 5.93
CA GLY A 143 -3.34 -2.25 7.06
C GLY A 143 -4.67 -2.86 7.53
N GLY A 144 -5.14 -2.40 8.68
CA GLY A 144 -6.33 -2.94 9.34
C GLY A 144 -6.10 -4.31 9.99
N THR A 145 -7.20 -4.95 10.37
CA THR A 145 -7.22 -6.30 10.96
C THR A 145 -8.00 -7.25 10.06
N VAL A 146 -7.48 -8.46 9.85
CA VAL A 146 -8.17 -9.52 9.13
C VAL A 146 -9.50 -9.81 9.82
N GLY A 147 -10.59 -9.73 9.06
CA GLY A 147 -11.96 -9.84 9.56
C GLY A 147 -12.73 -8.52 9.48
N ASP A 148 -12.05 -7.38 9.43
CA ASP A 148 -12.69 -6.08 9.26
C ASP A 148 -13.15 -5.88 7.81
N ILE A 149 -14.32 -5.24 7.65
CA ILE A 149 -14.95 -4.99 6.34
C ILE A 149 -14.04 -4.17 5.42
N GLU A 150 -13.31 -3.20 5.99
CA GLU A 150 -12.43 -2.29 5.25
C GLU A 150 -11.27 -3.01 4.55
N GLY A 151 -10.82 -4.16 5.07
CA GLY A 151 -9.70 -4.92 4.53
C GLY A 151 -10.10 -5.92 3.45
N LEU A 152 -11.38 -6.25 3.30
CA LEU A 152 -11.83 -7.35 2.44
C LEU A 152 -11.36 -7.22 0.99
N PRO A 153 -11.45 -6.06 0.30
CA PRO A 153 -10.98 -5.95 -1.08
C PRO A 153 -9.47 -6.13 -1.25
N PHE A 154 -8.68 -5.89 -0.20
CA PHE A 154 -7.21 -6.03 -0.25
C PHE A 154 -6.74 -7.46 0.02
N LEU A 155 -7.56 -8.26 0.70
CA LEU A 155 -7.28 -9.67 1.00
C LEU A 155 -7.73 -10.61 -0.14
N GLU A 156 -8.63 -10.16 -1.00
CA GLU A 156 -9.10 -10.84 -2.22
C GLU A 156 -8.14 -10.68 -3.42
#